data_AF-A0A957X2Q7-F1
#
_entry.id   AF-A0A957X2Q7-F1
#
_cell.length_a   1.000
_cell.length_b   1.000
_cell.length_c   1.000
_cell.angle_alpha   90.00
_cell.angle_beta   90.00
_cell.angle_gamma   90.00
#
_symmetry.space_group_name_H-M   'P 1'
#
loop_
_entity.id
_entity.type
_entity.pdbx_description
1 polymer ?
#
loop_
_entity_poly.entity_id
_entity_poly.type
_entity_poly.pdbx_seq_one_letter_code
_entity_poly.pdbx_strand_id
1 'polypeptide(L)' 'MDINWYGLSCLRIREGGVTILCDPFDKSIGITMPKVRADIVTISHEQAGHNAIDRATGEPKVIAGPGEYETHNV' A
#
# COMPACT_ATOMS: atom_id res chain seq x y z
N MET A 1 -13.93 -8.37 -5.14
CA MET A 1 -12.46 -8.36 -5.09
C MET A 1 -11.81 -7.99 -6.43
N ASP A 2 -10.93 -6.97 -6.43
CA ASP A 2 -10.03 -6.57 -7.55
C ASP A 2 -8.59 -6.52 -7.02
N ILE A 3 -7.64 -7.19 -7.70
CA ILE A 3 -6.23 -7.25 -7.29
C ILE A 3 -5.34 -6.80 -8.45
N ASN A 4 -4.50 -5.80 -8.21
CA ASN A 4 -3.54 -5.28 -9.18
C ASN A 4 -2.12 -5.43 -8.62
N TRP A 5 -1.20 -5.94 -9.42
CA TRP A 5 0.21 -6.04 -9.08
C TRP A 5 1.00 -4.93 -9.76
N TYR A 6 1.75 -4.15 -8.98
CA TYR A 6 2.55 -3.02 -9.48
C TYR A 6 4.04 -3.36 -9.66
N GLY A 7 4.47 -4.55 -9.24
CA GLY A 7 5.88 -4.96 -9.19
C GLY A 7 6.35 -5.20 -7.76
N LEU A 8 7.48 -5.90 -7.60
CA LEU A 8 8.01 -6.32 -6.29
C LEU A 8 6.91 -6.97 -5.43
N SER A 9 6.83 -6.60 -4.15
CA SER A 9 5.78 -6.99 -3.22
C SER A 9 4.55 -6.07 -3.24
N CYS A 10 4.46 -5.14 -4.20
CA CYS A 10 3.41 -4.14 -4.20
C CYS A 10 2.12 -4.62 -4.86
N LEU A 11 1.07 -4.74 -4.05
CA LEU A 11 -0.27 -5.14 -4.46
C LEU A 11 -1.27 -4.06 -4.08
N ARG A 12 -2.22 -3.78 -4.97
CA ARG A 12 -3.44 -3.06 -4.61
C ARG A 12 -4.60 -4.03 -4.60
N ILE A 13 -5.28 -4.10 -3.46
CA ILE A 13 -6.48 -4.89 -3.26
C ILE A 13 -7.65 -3.92 -3.07
N ARG A 14 -8.71 -4.10 -3.85
CA ARG A 14 -9.94 -3.32 -3.70
C ARG A 14 -11.12 -4.25 -3.47
N GLU A 15 -11.84 -3.99 -2.39
CA GLU A 15 -13.03 -4.73 -2.00
C GLU A 15 -13.92 -3.87 -1.10
N GLY A 16 -15.24 -4.00 -1.23
CA GLY A 16 -16.18 -3.30 -0.34
C GLY A 16 -16.08 -1.77 -0.34
N GLY A 17 -15.47 -1.16 -1.37
CA GLY A 17 -15.20 0.29 -1.43
C GLY A 17 -13.90 0.72 -0.75
N VAL A 18 -13.18 -0.20 -0.09
CA VAL A 18 -11.86 0.02 0.51
C VAL A 18 -10.76 -0.37 -0.47
N THR A 19 -9.68 0.40 -0.49
CA THR A 19 -8.46 0.13 -1.25
C THR A 19 -7.27 0.00 -0.30
N ILE A 20 -6.66 -1.19 -0.30
CA ILE A 20 -5.44 -1.51 0.44
C ILE A 20 -4.26 -1.48 -0.53
N LEU A 21 -3.19 -0.79 -0.16
CA LEU A 21 -1.93 -0.79 -0.91
C LEU A 21 -0.82 -1.40 -0.05
N CYS A 22 -0.30 -2.54 -0.48
CA CYS A 22 0.78 -3.23 0.21
C CYS A 22 2.13 -2.80 -0.35
N ASP A 23 3.13 -2.62 0.51
CA ASP A 23 4.54 -2.41 0.19
C ASP A 23 4.81 -1.46 -1.00
N PRO A 24 4.34 -0.20 -0.94
CA PRO A 24 4.62 0.76 -2.01
C PRO A 24 6.13 1.02 -2.13
N PHE A 25 6.61 1.21 -3.35
CA PHE A 25 8.03 1.42 -3.64
C PHE A 25 8.26 2.71 -4.44
N ASP A 26 9.43 3.32 -4.27
CA ASP A 26 9.81 4.53 -5.00
C ASP A 26 10.61 4.20 -6.28
N LYS A 27 11.00 5.22 -7.03
CA LYS A 27 11.73 5.03 -8.30
C LYS A 27 13.17 4.52 -8.14
N SER A 28 13.73 4.50 -6.93
CA SER A 28 15.13 4.12 -6.68
C SER A 28 15.40 2.64 -6.98
N ILE A 29 14.35 1.81 -7.03
CA ILE A 29 14.42 0.38 -7.39
C ILE A 29 14.47 0.14 -8.91
N GLY A 30 14.45 1.20 -9.72
CA GLY A 30 14.62 1.13 -11.18
C GLY A 30 13.32 0.88 -11.97
N ILE A 31 12.18 0.75 -11.29
CA ILE A 31 10.84 0.71 -11.89
C ILE A 31 9.98 1.85 -11.34
N THR A 32 8.93 2.23 -12.08
CA THR A 32 8.06 3.35 -11.69
C THR A 32 6.69 2.85 -11.29
N MET A 33 6.23 3.30 -10.13
CA MET A 33 4.87 3.08 -9.63
C MET A 33 4.02 4.35 -9.83
N PRO A 34 2.77 4.25 -10.32
CA PRO A 34 1.85 5.38 -10.32
C PRO A 34 1.47 5.78 -8.88
N LYS A 35 1.01 7.01 -8.68
CA LYS A 35 0.33 7.36 -7.42
C LYS A 35 -1.01 6.62 -7.35
N VAL A 36 -1.32 6.03 -6.21
CA VAL A 36 -2.52 5.22 -6.00
C VAL A 36 -3.33 5.81 -4.84
N ARG A 37 -4.61 6.08 -5.05
CA ARG A 37 -5.53 6.38 -3.94
C ARG A 37 -5.71 5.12 -3.11
N ALA A 38 -5.43 5.19 -1.82
CA ALA A 38 -5.56 4.08 -0.89
C ALA A 38 -6.18 4.58 0.42
N ASP A 39 -6.95 3.71 1.06
CA ASP A 39 -7.53 3.96 2.37
C ASP A 39 -6.62 3.34 3.46
N ILE A 40 -5.90 2.25 3.13
CA ILE A 40 -4.94 1.57 3.99
C ILE A 40 -3.62 1.35 3.23
N VAL A 41 -2.49 1.56 3.89
CA VAL A 41 -1.16 1.18 3.40
C VAL A 41 -0.53 0.21 4.40
N THR A 42 -0.05 -0.95 3.94
CA THR A 42 0.70 -1.90 4.78
C THR A 42 2.17 -1.89 4.41
N ILE A 43 3.05 -1.85 5.41
CA ILE A 43 4.51 -1.91 5.24
C ILE A 43 5.02 -3.19 5.92
N SER A 44 5.54 -4.13 5.12
CA SER A 44 6.09 -5.38 5.65
C SER A 44 7.39 -5.16 6.44
N HIS A 45 8.24 -4.23 5.99
CA HIS A 45 9.47 -3.81 6.66
C HIS A 45 10.03 -2.51 6.05
N GLU A 46 10.93 -1.84 6.77
CA GLU A 46 11.48 -0.53 6.40
C GLU A 46 12.66 -0.62 5.41
N GLN A 47 12.35 -0.78 4.12
CA GLN A 47 13.31 -0.68 3.02
C GLN A 47 12.71 0.06 1.83
N ALA A 48 13.55 0.68 0.99
CA ALA A 48 13.13 1.54 -0.13
C ALA A 48 12.15 0.86 -1.11
N GLY A 49 12.25 -0.47 -1.26
CA GLY A 49 11.34 -1.28 -2.09
C GLY A 49 9.98 -1.58 -1.46
N HIS A 50 9.71 -1.08 -0.25
CA HIS A 50 8.56 -1.49 0.56
C HIS A 50 7.89 -0.33 1.34
N ASN A 51 8.56 0.81 1.55
CA ASN A 51 8.09 1.86 2.47
C ASN A 51 7.79 3.23 1.84
N ALA A 52 7.57 3.30 0.53
CA ALA A 52 7.30 4.55 -0.18
C ALA A 52 5.84 5.03 0.00
N ILE A 53 5.50 5.43 1.23
CA ILE A 53 4.14 5.87 1.62
C ILE A 53 3.65 7.06 0.75
N ASP A 54 4.57 7.87 0.22
CA ASP A 54 4.29 9.01 -0.66
C ASP A 54 3.72 8.63 -2.04
N ARG A 55 3.69 7.33 -2.37
CA ARG A 55 2.99 6.77 -3.54
C ARG A 55 1.49 6.65 -3.29
N ALA A 56 1.07 6.60 -2.04
CA ALA A 56 -0.34 6.58 -1.68
C ALA A 56 -0.92 7.99 -1.56
N THR A 57 -2.17 8.18 -1.98
CA THR A 57 -2.93 9.42 -1.82
C THR A 57 -4.24 9.16 -1.08
N GLY A 58 -4.87 10.20 -0.52
CA GLY A 58 -6.17 10.07 0.15
C GLY A 58 -6.10 9.82 1.66
N GLU A 59 -5.01 10.22 2.31
CA GLU A 59 -4.80 10.12 3.77
C GLU A 59 -4.95 8.68 4.32
N PRO A 60 -4.16 7.71 3.78
CA PRO A 60 -4.29 6.32 4.18
C PRO A 60 -3.87 6.10 5.63
N LYS A 61 -4.52 5.13 6.29
CA LYS A 61 -3.99 4.56 7.52
C LYS A 61 -2.77 3.69 7.20
N VAL A 62 -1.61 4.02 7.78
CA VAL A 62 -0.40 3.22 7.63
C VAL A 62 -0.33 2.17 8.74
N ILE A 63 -0.11 0.91 8.36
CA ILE A 63 0.09 -0.24 9.25
C ILE A 63 1.47 -0.82 8.96
N ALA A 64 2.40 -0.71 9.91
CA ALA A 64 3.80 -1.10 9.76
C ALA A 64 4.29 -2.03 10.89
N GLY A 65 3.36 -2.76 11.51
CA GLY A 65 3.68 -3.65 12.62
C GLY A 65 2.63 -4.73 12.83
N PRO A 66 2.97 -5.80 13.54
CA PRO A 66 2.03 -6.88 13.85
C PRO A 66 0.89 -6.37 14.75
N GLY A 67 -0.27 -7.01 14.62
CA GLY A 67 -1.45 -6.70 15.43
C GLY A 67 -2.76 -6.94 14.68
N GLU A 68 -3.86 -6.80 15.40
CA GLU A 68 -5.20 -6.71 14.84
C GLU A 68 -5.56 -5.23 14.68
N TYR A 69 -6.07 -4.86 13.51
CA TYR A 69 -6.42 -3.49 13.18
C TYR A 69 -7.82 -3.49 12.57
N GLU A 70 -8.63 -2.50 12.95
CA GLU A 70 -9.94 -2.22 12.35
C GLU A 70 -9.92 -0.78 11.84
N THR A 71 -10.30 -0.57 10.58
CA THR A 71 -10.31 0.76 9.96
C THR A 71 -11.56 0.93 9.10
N HIS A 72 -12.31 2.03 9.29
CA HIS A 72 -13.54 2.29 8.54
C HIS A 72 -14.62 1.20 8.67
N ASN A 73 -14.69 0.51 9.82
CA ASN A 73 -15.54 -0.67 10.07
C ASN A 73 -15.22 -1.86 9.13
N VAL A 74 -13.95 -1.98 8.73
CA VAL A 74 -13.38 -3.07 7.94
C VAL A 74 -12.13 -3.58 8.62
#